data_AF-A0A2M7MJ96-F1
#
_entry.id   AF-A0A2M7MJ96-F1
#
_cell.length_a   1.000
_cell.length_b   1.000
_cell.length_c   1.000
_cell.angle_alpha   90.00
_cell.angle_beta   90.00
_cell.angle_gamma   90.00
#
_symmetry.space_group_name_H-M   'P 1'
#
loop_
_entity.id
_entity.type
_entity.pdbx_description
1 polymer ?
#
loop_
_entity_poly.entity_id
_entity_poly.type
_entity_poly.pdbx_seq_one_letter_code
_entity_poly.pdbx_strand_id
1 'polypeptide(L)'
;MRILLLVILCFVSQSLFAQSPHGKILKNDCADCHATDKWIPLKLETKFDHQSTDFDLIGQHKTVPCKSCHQTLVFDKADQVCNACHFDVHNSTASFVCEKCHTPETWLVTNIRALHQNSRFPLVGIHSALPCEDCHKSFDKYQFDIIGVRCFDCHANRYYASPIHVASGFSTQCETCHNLANDWSFYHDGIFPIYSGSHNGTWKVCGDCHNSEPNYLVFTCIDCHEHSKSKMDSKHSGEVSGYVYESHACYSCHPQGSGEGD
;
A
#
# COMPACT_ATOMS: atom_id res chain seq x y z
N MET A 1 1.71 33.49 -93.56
CA MET A 1 0.46 33.16 -92.87
C MET A 1 0.73 31.97 -91.94
N ARG A 2 0.72 32.19 -90.61
CA ARG A 2 0.54 31.17 -89.54
C ARG A 2 1.69 30.13 -89.37
N ILE A 3 2.23 29.79 -88.20
CA ILE A 3 1.90 29.97 -86.77
C ILE A 3 3.22 29.95 -85.97
N LEU A 4 3.38 30.90 -85.04
CA LEU A 4 4.35 30.87 -83.94
C LEU A 4 3.94 29.73 -82.98
N LEU A 5 4.79 28.72 -82.77
CA LEU A 5 4.70 27.86 -81.59
C LEU A 5 5.57 28.47 -80.48
N LEU A 6 4.93 29.25 -79.60
CA LEU A 6 5.49 29.59 -78.29
C LEU A 6 5.51 28.33 -77.43
N VAL A 7 6.70 27.79 -77.18
CA VAL A 7 6.92 26.79 -76.13
C VAL A 7 6.88 27.54 -74.80
N ILE A 8 5.71 27.62 -74.19
CA ILE A 8 5.55 28.08 -72.82
C ILE A 8 6.13 26.98 -71.93
N LEU A 9 7.39 27.15 -71.50
CA LEU A 9 7.91 26.43 -70.34
C LEU A 9 7.06 26.88 -69.13
N CYS A 10 6.04 26.10 -68.79
CA CYS A 10 5.47 26.14 -67.46
C CYS A 10 6.60 25.74 -66.50
N PHE A 11 7.28 26.73 -65.93
CA PHE A 11 8.00 26.59 -64.67
C PHE A 11 6.96 26.20 -63.62
N VAL A 12 6.68 24.91 -63.51
CA VAL A 12 6.11 24.34 -62.30
C VAL A 12 7.19 24.55 -61.26
N SER A 13 7.13 25.68 -60.55
CA SER A 13 7.89 25.89 -59.33
C SER A 13 7.39 24.84 -58.36
N GLN A 14 8.05 23.67 -58.37
CA GLN A 14 7.94 22.74 -57.27
C GLN A 14 8.54 23.45 -56.08
N SER A 15 7.68 24.18 -55.36
CA SER A 15 7.96 24.61 -54.01
C SER A 15 8.21 23.33 -53.23
N LEU A 16 9.48 22.93 -53.13
CA LEU A 16 9.94 22.00 -52.13
C LEU A 16 9.60 22.68 -50.80
N PHE A 17 8.42 22.38 -50.26
CA PHE A 17 8.07 22.78 -48.91
C PHE A 17 9.20 22.26 -48.03
N ALA A 18 9.96 23.18 -47.44
CA ALA A 18 10.97 22.83 -46.47
C ALA A 18 10.28 22.00 -45.39
N GLN A 19 10.59 20.71 -45.34
CA GLN A 19 9.95 19.81 -44.42
C GLN A 19 10.45 20.14 -43.02
N SER A 20 9.51 20.37 -42.09
CA SER A 20 9.87 20.68 -40.70
C SER A 20 10.79 19.60 -40.15
N PRO A 21 11.99 19.96 -39.62
CA PRO A 21 12.85 19.00 -38.94
C PRO A 21 12.25 18.57 -37.60
N HIS A 22 11.13 19.18 -37.18
CA HIS A 22 10.50 18.96 -35.89
C HIS A 22 9.47 17.82 -35.84
N GLY A 23 9.41 17.03 -36.92
CA GLY A 23 8.40 15.99 -37.09
C GLY A 23 7.07 16.52 -37.64
N LYS A 24 6.09 15.63 -37.77
CA LYS A 24 4.78 15.94 -38.38
C LYS A 24 3.77 16.50 -37.37
N ILE A 25 4.06 16.37 -36.08
CA ILE A 25 3.14 16.73 -35.00
C ILE A 25 3.17 18.22 -34.68
N LEU A 26 4.34 18.87 -34.78
CA LEU A 26 4.45 20.31 -34.55
C LEU A 26 3.94 21.07 -35.79
N LYS A 27 2.79 21.74 -35.62
CA LYS A 27 2.10 22.49 -36.69
C LYS A 27 2.13 24.01 -36.48
N ASN A 28 2.88 24.49 -35.49
CA ASN A 28 3.02 25.90 -35.15
C ASN A 28 3.73 26.69 -36.24
N ASP A 29 3.56 28.02 -36.22
CA ASP A 29 4.29 28.88 -37.14
C ASP A 29 5.79 28.82 -36.82
N CYS A 30 6.64 28.68 -37.84
CA CYS A 30 8.09 28.73 -37.70
C CYS A 30 8.55 29.97 -36.92
N ALA A 31 7.85 31.10 -37.10
CA ALA A 31 8.14 32.37 -36.44
C ALA A 31 7.82 32.38 -34.94
N ASP A 32 7.07 31.41 -34.41
CA ASP A 32 6.79 31.30 -32.96
C ASP A 32 8.04 30.93 -32.17
N CYS A 33 8.99 30.25 -32.82
CA CYS A 33 10.20 29.71 -32.19
C CYS A 33 11.49 30.26 -32.83
N HIS A 34 11.50 30.52 -34.13
CA HIS A 34 12.67 31.02 -34.86
C HIS A 34 12.55 32.52 -35.16
N ALA A 35 13.71 33.17 -35.30
CA ALA A 35 13.77 34.49 -35.91
C ALA A 35 13.77 34.34 -37.44
N THR A 36 13.11 35.25 -38.14
CA THR A 36 12.98 35.18 -39.61
C THR A 36 14.29 35.47 -40.32
N ASP A 37 15.25 36.10 -39.64
CA ASP A 37 16.59 36.42 -40.12
C ASP A 37 17.64 35.38 -39.71
N LYS A 38 17.42 34.65 -38.60
CA LYS A 38 18.30 33.58 -38.10
C LYS A 38 17.53 32.44 -37.45
N TRP A 39 17.86 31.21 -37.85
CA TRP A 39 17.26 29.99 -37.29
C TRP A 39 17.76 29.65 -35.87
N ILE A 40 18.92 30.15 -35.46
CA ILE A 40 19.57 29.90 -34.16
C ILE A 40 20.19 31.21 -33.63
N PRO A 41 20.09 31.52 -32.32
CA PRO A 41 19.40 30.75 -31.28
C PRO A 41 17.87 30.86 -31.37
N LEU A 42 17.17 29.92 -30.74
CA LEU A 42 15.72 29.98 -30.56
C LEU A 42 15.33 31.22 -29.76
N LYS A 43 14.12 31.73 -29.98
CA LYS A 43 13.52 32.73 -29.10
C LYS A 43 13.41 32.12 -27.70
N LEU A 44 13.93 32.83 -26.70
CA LEU A 44 13.90 32.43 -25.27
C LEU A 44 12.46 32.32 -24.74
N GLU A 45 11.54 33.08 -25.31
CA GLU A 45 10.11 33.08 -24.99
C GLU A 45 9.37 32.50 -26.20
N THR A 46 9.12 31.19 -26.19
CA THR A 46 8.30 30.53 -27.21
C THR A 46 6.83 30.63 -26.85
N LYS A 47 5.96 30.93 -27.81
CA LYS A 47 4.50 30.92 -27.61
C LYS A 47 3.88 29.51 -27.53
N PHE A 48 4.70 28.47 -27.61
CA PHE A 48 4.23 27.10 -27.56
C PHE A 48 3.70 26.76 -26.17
N ASP A 49 2.45 26.29 -26.10
CA ASP A 49 1.77 25.96 -24.86
C ASP A 49 1.65 24.43 -24.70
N HIS A 50 2.32 23.90 -23.69
CA HIS A 50 2.25 22.48 -23.35
C HIS A 50 0.87 22.04 -22.82
N GLN A 51 0.00 22.97 -22.40
CA GLN A 51 -1.40 22.65 -22.05
C GLN A 51 -2.22 22.16 -23.25
N SER A 52 -1.71 22.35 -24.47
CA SER A 52 -2.30 21.78 -25.69
C SER A 52 -1.85 20.35 -25.99
N THR A 53 -1.02 19.75 -25.11
CA THR A 53 -0.43 18.43 -25.26
C THR A 53 -0.86 17.51 -24.12
N ASP A 54 -0.52 16.23 -24.19
CA ASP A 54 -0.81 15.28 -23.10
C ASP A 54 0.17 15.40 -21.91
N PHE A 55 1.12 16.36 -21.94
CA PHE A 55 2.06 16.62 -20.85
C PHE A 55 2.09 18.10 -20.47
N ASP A 56 1.31 18.44 -19.45
CA ASP A 56 1.27 19.78 -18.88
C ASP A 56 2.57 20.09 -18.11
N LEU A 57 3.21 21.21 -18.45
CA LEU A 57 4.33 21.72 -17.65
C LEU A 57 3.79 22.37 -16.37
N ILE A 58 3.78 21.59 -15.29
CA ILE A 58 3.42 22.02 -13.94
C ILE A 58 4.60 21.92 -12.97
N GLY A 59 4.50 22.64 -11.85
CA GLY A 59 5.57 22.72 -10.85
C GLY A 59 6.92 23.11 -11.45
N GLN A 60 7.95 22.33 -11.13
CA GLN A 60 9.33 22.57 -11.55
C GLN A 60 9.55 22.35 -13.05
N HIS A 61 8.68 21.59 -13.73
CA HIS A 61 8.83 21.35 -15.18
C HIS A 61 8.64 22.62 -16.02
N LYS A 62 8.00 23.67 -15.48
CA LYS A 62 7.79 24.96 -16.17
C LYS A 62 9.08 25.67 -16.56
N THR A 63 10.16 25.44 -15.84
CA THR A 63 11.45 26.13 -16.05
C THR A 63 12.49 25.24 -16.72
N VAL A 64 12.14 24.00 -17.05
CA VAL A 64 13.04 23.03 -17.66
C VAL A 64 13.24 23.40 -19.14
N PRO A 65 14.49 23.51 -19.63
CA PRO A 65 14.74 23.80 -21.04
C PRO A 65 14.18 22.70 -21.95
N CYS A 66 13.62 23.07 -23.10
CA CYS A 66 12.98 22.15 -24.06
C CYS A 66 13.84 20.92 -24.38
N LYS A 67 15.16 21.10 -24.56
CA LYS A 67 16.12 20.05 -24.92
C LYS A 67 16.28 18.97 -23.84
N SER A 68 15.90 19.24 -22.60
CA SER A 68 16.00 18.26 -21.50
C SER A 68 15.04 17.09 -21.71
N CYS A 69 13.85 17.35 -22.28
CA CYS A 69 12.88 16.34 -22.65
C CYS A 69 12.97 16.00 -24.14
N HIS A 70 13.12 17.01 -24.99
CA HIS A 70 13.24 16.85 -26.44
C HIS A 70 14.71 16.71 -26.87
N GLN A 71 15.26 15.53 -26.64
CA GLN A 71 16.66 15.21 -26.96
C GLN A 71 16.94 15.23 -28.47
N THR A 72 15.90 15.09 -29.28
CA THR A 72 15.96 15.21 -30.75
C THR A 72 15.08 16.34 -31.22
N LEU A 73 15.27 16.80 -32.46
CA LEU A 73 14.39 17.81 -33.05
C LEU A 73 12.98 17.27 -33.28
N VAL A 74 12.77 15.95 -33.36
CA VAL A 74 11.45 15.36 -33.56
C VAL A 74 10.70 15.32 -32.23
N PHE A 75 9.68 16.18 -32.09
CA PHE A 75 9.02 16.43 -30.80
C PHE A 75 8.01 15.36 -30.37
N ASP A 76 7.70 14.38 -31.22
CA ASP A 76 6.83 13.23 -30.88
C ASP A 76 7.54 12.12 -30.10
N LYS A 77 8.84 12.26 -29.82
CA LYS A 77 9.67 11.22 -29.17
C LYS A 77 9.88 11.40 -27.67
N ALA A 78 9.43 12.51 -27.08
CA ALA A 78 9.58 12.72 -25.66
C ALA A 78 8.59 11.83 -24.89
N ASP A 79 9.09 11.07 -23.94
CA ASP A 79 8.28 10.24 -23.06
C ASP A 79 7.71 11.08 -21.90
N GLN A 80 6.57 10.66 -21.38
CA GLN A 80 5.77 11.34 -20.38
C GLN A 80 5.82 10.65 -19.01
N VAL A 81 6.32 9.40 -18.95
CA VAL A 81 6.46 8.70 -17.68
C VAL A 81 7.65 9.23 -16.90
N CYS A 82 7.51 9.38 -15.58
CA CYS A 82 8.53 9.99 -14.73
C CYS A 82 9.90 9.31 -14.87
N ASN A 83 9.93 7.98 -14.94
CA ASN A 83 11.16 7.19 -14.99
C ASN A 83 11.88 7.19 -16.36
N ALA A 84 11.29 7.79 -17.40
CA ALA A 84 11.98 8.02 -18.66
C ALA A 84 13.06 9.11 -18.53
N CYS A 85 12.89 10.02 -17.58
CA CYS A 85 13.81 11.13 -17.33
C CYS A 85 14.44 11.06 -15.93
N HIS A 86 13.67 10.63 -14.92
CA HIS A 86 14.10 10.58 -13.53
C HIS A 86 14.57 9.18 -13.14
N PHE A 87 15.74 9.12 -12.52
CA PHE A 87 16.25 7.86 -11.97
C PHE A 87 15.60 7.54 -10.63
N ASP A 88 15.29 6.26 -10.40
CA ASP A 88 14.76 5.79 -9.13
C ASP A 88 15.85 5.76 -8.04
N VAL A 89 15.80 6.74 -7.15
CA VAL A 89 16.70 6.83 -6.00
C VAL A 89 16.38 5.80 -4.90
N HIS A 90 15.20 5.19 -4.95
CA HIS A 90 14.74 4.20 -3.97
C HIS A 90 15.19 2.78 -4.30
N ASN A 91 15.91 2.57 -5.40
CA ASN A 91 16.46 1.27 -5.78
C ASN A 91 15.40 0.14 -5.79
N SER A 92 14.23 0.42 -6.35
CA SER A 92 13.07 -0.49 -6.46
C SER A 92 12.45 -0.94 -5.14
N THR A 93 12.76 -0.25 -4.03
CA THR A 93 12.15 -0.53 -2.71
C THR A 93 10.89 0.29 -2.44
N ALA A 94 10.64 1.32 -3.26
CA ALA A 94 9.41 2.11 -3.24
C ALA A 94 8.48 1.72 -4.41
N SER A 95 7.27 2.27 -4.42
CA SER A 95 6.35 2.08 -5.54
C SER A 95 6.88 2.76 -6.80
N PHE A 96 6.74 2.10 -7.95
CA PHE A 96 7.01 2.69 -9.26
C PHE A 96 5.98 3.77 -9.70
N VAL A 97 4.92 3.98 -8.92
CA VAL A 97 3.91 5.01 -9.16
C VAL A 97 4.32 6.26 -8.37
N CYS A 98 5.16 7.09 -8.98
CA CYS A 98 5.84 8.23 -8.35
C CYS A 98 4.85 9.23 -7.71
N GLU A 99 3.73 9.47 -8.38
CA GLU A 99 2.68 10.42 -8.02
C GLU A 99 1.89 10.02 -6.76
N LYS A 100 2.10 8.80 -6.23
CA LYS A 100 1.57 8.42 -4.91
C LYS A 100 2.25 9.16 -3.76
N CYS A 101 3.47 9.63 -3.98
CA CYS A 101 4.31 10.23 -2.93
C CYS A 101 4.85 11.59 -3.33
N HIS A 102 5.25 11.76 -4.59
CA HIS A 102 5.89 12.97 -5.10
C HIS A 102 4.93 13.78 -5.95
N THR A 103 5.20 15.07 -6.06
CA THR A 103 4.45 15.95 -6.94
C THR A 103 5.42 16.72 -7.87
N PRO A 104 4.95 17.23 -9.01
CA PRO A 104 5.78 18.05 -9.89
C PRO A 104 6.34 19.32 -9.22
N GLU A 105 5.77 19.76 -8.11
CA GLU A 105 6.27 20.89 -7.31
C GLU A 105 7.52 20.51 -6.49
N THR A 106 7.57 19.28 -5.97
CA THR A 106 8.67 18.83 -5.11
C THR A 106 8.75 17.29 -4.99
N TRP A 107 9.97 16.79 -4.92
CA TRP A 107 10.26 15.40 -4.54
C TRP A 107 10.19 15.18 -3.02
N LEU A 108 10.12 16.24 -2.22
CA LEU A 108 10.08 16.12 -0.76
C LEU A 108 8.71 15.62 -0.27
N VAL A 109 8.72 14.53 0.50
CA VAL A 109 7.52 13.95 1.12
C VAL A 109 7.50 14.33 2.60
N THR A 110 6.59 15.23 2.99
CA THR A 110 6.48 15.72 4.37
C THR A 110 5.44 14.95 5.20
N ASN A 111 4.55 14.21 4.55
CA ASN A 111 3.42 13.51 5.16
C ASN A 111 3.60 11.99 5.20
N ILE A 112 4.83 11.48 5.16
CA ILE A 112 5.09 10.02 5.06
C ILE A 112 4.45 9.21 6.18
N ARG A 113 4.37 9.75 7.41
CA ARG A 113 3.67 9.10 8.54
C ARG A 113 2.17 8.99 8.33
N ALA A 114 1.55 9.94 7.64
CA ALA A 114 0.14 9.87 7.28
C ALA A 114 -0.09 8.83 6.16
N LEU A 115 0.84 8.74 5.19
CA LEU A 115 0.77 7.74 4.13
C LEU A 115 0.81 6.30 4.67
N HIS A 116 1.50 6.07 5.79
CA HIS A 116 1.49 4.76 6.45
C HIS A 116 0.10 4.29 6.86
N GLN A 117 -0.84 5.21 7.17
CA GLN A 117 -2.21 4.84 7.56
C GLN A 117 -2.96 4.12 6.43
N ASN A 118 -2.58 4.37 5.17
CA ASN A 118 -3.13 3.72 3.99
C ASN A 118 -2.24 2.58 3.47
N SER A 119 -1.26 2.16 4.27
CA SER A 119 -0.32 1.10 3.93
C SER A 119 -0.69 -0.21 4.63
N ARG A 120 0.11 -1.26 4.38
CA ARG A 120 -0.04 -2.56 5.05
C ARG A 120 0.41 -2.54 6.52
N PHE A 121 1.00 -1.44 6.98
CA PHE A 121 1.42 -1.26 8.36
C PHE A 121 1.03 0.14 8.85
N PRO A 122 -0.24 0.36 9.24
CA PRO A 122 -0.67 1.58 9.90
C PRO A 122 0.12 1.80 11.19
N LEU A 123 0.71 2.99 11.33
CA LEU A 123 1.47 3.33 12.51
C LEU A 123 0.51 3.68 13.66
N VAL A 124 0.38 2.77 14.62
CA VAL A 124 -0.51 2.90 15.79
C VAL A 124 0.28 2.78 17.10
N GLY A 125 -0.20 3.47 18.13
CA GLY A 125 0.43 3.49 19.45
C GLY A 125 1.91 3.88 19.36
N ILE A 126 2.77 3.11 20.03
CA ILE A 126 4.22 3.35 20.07
C ILE A 126 4.90 3.33 18.70
N HIS A 127 4.38 2.59 17.71
CA HIS A 127 4.98 2.50 16.38
C HIS A 127 4.94 3.85 15.65
N SER A 128 3.97 4.71 16.00
CA SER A 128 3.87 6.07 15.45
C SER A 128 4.97 7.02 15.93
N ALA A 129 5.64 6.68 17.04
CA ALA A 129 6.71 7.47 17.63
C ALA A 129 8.12 6.93 17.32
N LEU A 130 8.23 5.76 16.69
CA LEU A 130 9.54 5.17 16.39
C LEU A 130 10.31 6.00 15.35
N PRO A 131 11.64 6.05 15.49
CA PRO A 131 12.56 6.42 14.42
C PRO A 131 12.31 5.59 13.15
N CYS A 132 12.54 6.16 11.97
CA CYS A 132 12.27 5.49 10.71
C CYS A 132 13.21 4.29 10.49
N GLU A 133 14.47 4.45 10.91
CA GLU A 133 15.57 3.48 10.82
C GLU A 133 15.37 2.24 11.71
N ASP A 134 14.48 2.32 12.69
CA ASP A 134 14.12 1.16 13.52
C ASP A 134 13.39 0.11 12.70
N CYS A 135 12.68 0.52 11.65
CA CYS A 135 12.00 -0.37 10.71
C CYS A 135 12.71 -0.41 9.34
N HIS A 136 12.95 0.75 8.73
CA HIS A 136 13.59 0.85 7.42
C HIS A 136 15.11 0.87 7.57
N LYS A 137 15.74 -0.30 7.62
CA LYS A 137 17.17 -0.44 7.92
C LYS A 137 18.11 0.23 6.91
N SER A 138 17.63 0.49 5.69
CA SER A 138 18.35 1.18 4.62
C SER A 138 17.86 2.64 4.44
N PHE A 139 17.26 3.24 5.47
CA PHE A 139 16.66 4.58 5.39
C PHE A 139 17.67 5.68 5.00
N ASP A 140 18.92 5.56 5.46
CA ASP A 140 20.03 6.45 5.12
C ASP A 140 20.35 6.48 3.61
N LYS A 141 19.96 5.42 2.88
CA LYS A 141 20.10 5.29 1.43
C LYS A 141 18.79 5.57 0.68
N TYR A 142 17.77 6.09 1.37
CA TYR A 142 16.42 6.29 0.84
C TYR A 142 15.75 4.99 0.35
N GLN A 143 16.13 3.86 0.96
CA GLN A 143 15.58 2.54 0.63
C GLN A 143 14.64 2.07 1.74
N PHE A 144 13.47 1.59 1.34
CA PHE A 144 12.34 1.25 2.21
C PHE A 144 12.00 -0.23 2.14
N ASP A 145 13.02 -1.08 2.30
CA ASP A 145 12.87 -2.54 2.31
C ASP A 145 11.77 -3.00 3.29
N ILE A 146 10.98 -3.99 2.88
CA ILE A 146 9.91 -4.55 3.69
C ILE A 146 10.49 -5.59 4.64
N ILE A 147 10.58 -5.27 5.94
CA ILE A 147 11.11 -6.16 6.99
C ILE A 147 10.09 -7.18 7.53
N GLY A 148 8.88 -7.20 6.98
CA GLY A 148 7.71 -7.91 7.53
C GLY A 148 6.77 -6.94 8.25
N VAL A 149 5.49 -7.29 8.32
CA VAL A 149 4.43 -6.43 8.88
C VAL A 149 3.63 -7.13 9.97
N ARG A 150 3.87 -8.42 10.22
CA ARG A 150 3.21 -9.14 11.31
C ARG A 150 3.93 -8.86 12.61
N CYS A 151 3.20 -8.85 13.72
CA CYS A 151 3.77 -8.59 15.05
C CYS A 151 4.95 -9.53 15.34
N PHE A 152 4.81 -10.81 15.03
CA PHE A 152 5.85 -11.83 15.25
C PHE A 152 7.13 -11.58 14.45
N ASP A 153 7.05 -10.98 13.26
CA ASP A 153 8.22 -10.72 12.40
C ASP A 153 9.26 -9.84 13.14
N CYS A 154 8.79 -8.91 13.98
CA CYS A 154 9.65 -8.03 14.80
C CYS A 154 9.71 -8.45 16.28
N HIS A 155 8.68 -9.12 16.79
CA HIS A 155 8.54 -9.46 18.21
C HIS A 155 8.74 -10.94 18.53
N ALA A 156 9.35 -11.72 17.64
CA ALA A 156 9.70 -13.12 17.90
C ALA A 156 10.47 -13.31 19.22
N ASN A 157 11.44 -12.44 19.53
CA ASN A 157 12.18 -12.52 20.79
C ASN A 157 11.27 -12.33 22.02
N ARG A 158 10.28 -11.43 21.94
CA ARG A 158 9.28 -11.26 23.01
C ARG A 158 8.36 -12.46 23.11
N TYR A 159 7.98 -13.04 21.97
CA TYR A 159 7.18 -14.26 21.93
C TYR A 159 7.89 -15.42 22.64
N TYR A 160 9.17 -15.67 22.32
CA TYR A 160 9.95 -16.74 22.93
C TYR A 160 10.35 -16.48 24.39
N ALA A 161 10.45 -15.21 24.80
CA ALA A 161 10.72 -14.84 26.19
C ALA A 161 9.53 -15.09 27.13
N SER A 162 8.31 -15.24 26.60
CA SER A 162 7.12 -15.54 27.40
C SER A 162 7.14 -17.00 27.88
N PRO A 163 7.01 -17.26 29.20
CA PRO A 163 6.98 -18.62 29.73
C PRO A 163 5.82 -19.47 29.19
N ILE A 164 4.71 -18.83 28.80
CA ILE A 164 3.47 -19.53 28.47
C ILE A 164 3.22 -19.68 26.97
N HIS A 165 3.77 -18.81 26.11
CA HIS A 165 3.47 -18.84 24.68
C HIS A 165 3.95 -20.13 24.01
N VAL A 166 5.24 -20.44 24.18
CA VAL A 166 5.85 -21.64 23.61
C VAL A 166 5.33 -22.90 24.31
N ALA A 167 5.22 -22.85 25.65
CA ALA A 167 4.77 -23.98 26.45
C ALA A 167 3.32 -24.40 26.14
N SER A 168 2.44 -23.43 25.82
CA SER A 168 1.06 -23.70 25.41
C SER A 168 0.92 -23.92 23.91
N GLY A 169 1.96 -23.70 23.09
CA GLY A 169 1.86 -23.80 21.64
C GLY A 169 0.93 -22.76 21.01
N PHE A 170 0.91 -21.53 21.54
CA PHE A 170 0.05 -20.46 21.01
C PHE A 170 0.41 -20.07 19.57
N SER A 171 -0.56 -19.46 18.89
CA SER A 171 -0.37 -18.91 17.55
C SER A 171 0.58 -17.70 17.59
N THR A 172 1.25 -17.45 16.47
CA THR A 172 2.03 -16.22 16.23
C THR A 172 1.18 -15.07 15.68
N GLN A 173 -0.14 -15.28 15.51
CA GLN A 173 -1.14 -14.23 15.30
C GLN A 173 -1.46 -13.58 16.65
N CYS A 174 -0.64 -12.59 17.02
CA CYS A 174 -0.69 -11.96 18.34
C CYS A 174 -2.03 -11.26 18.60
N GLU A 175 -2.61 -10.68 17.56
CA GLU A 175 -3.86 -9.93 17.57
C GLU A 175 -5.09 -10.77 17.96
N THR A 176 -5.00 -12.10 17.92
CA THR A 176 -6.04 -13.00 18.43
C THR A 176 -6.21 -12.85 19.94
N CYS A 177 -5.13 -12.53 20.66
CA CYS A 177 -5.12 -12.48 22.12
C CYS A 177 -4.71 -11.11 22.67
N HIS A 178 -3.99 -10.29 21.89
CA HIS A 178 -3.45 -9.00 22.31
C HIS A 178 -4.09 -7.85 21.54
N ASN A 179 -4.54 -6.82 22.26
CA ASN A 179 -5.15 -5.65 21.65
C ASN A 179 -4.19 -4.44 21.69
N LEU A 180 -3.93 -3.86 20.51
CA LEU A 180 -3.11 -2.65 20.36
C LEU A 180 -3.71 -1.40 21.03
N ALA A 181 -5.04 -1.33 21.19
CA ALA A 181 -5.73 -0.23 21.84
C ALA A 181 -5.61 -0.25 23.38
N ASN A 182 -5.32 -1.42 23.97
CA ASN A 182 -5.26 -1.62 25.42
C ASN A 182 -3.83 -1.92 25.88
N ASP A 183 -2.84 -1.17 25.37
CA ASP A 183 -1.42 -1.26 25.79
C ASP A 183 -0.84 -2.69 25.70
N TRP A 184 -1.21 -3.46 24.66
CA TRP A 184 -0.74 -4.84 24.45
C TRP A 184 -1.15 -5.84 25.56
N SER A 185 -2.22 -5.53 26.30
CA SER A 185 -2.77 -6.43 27.31
C SER A 185 -3.33 -7.72 26.69
N PHE A 186 -3.23 -8.82 27.44
CA PHE A 186 -3.97 -10.05 27.12
C PHE A 186 -5.48 -9.78 27.24
N TYR A 187 -6.25 -10.21 26.23
CA TYR A 187 -7.69 -10.03 26.12
C TYR A 187 -8.36 -11.38 25.90
N HIS A 188 -8.90 -11.94 26.98
CA HIS A 188 -9.54 -13.26 26.96
C HIS A 188 -10.87 -13.27 26.19
N ASP A 189 -11.64 -12.18 26.28
CA ASP A 189 -12.99 -12.13 25.69
C ASP A 189 -12.99 -12.22 24.16
N GLY A 190 -11.86 -11.95 23.50
CA GLY A 190 -11.70 -12.18 22.06
C GLY A 190 -11.62 -13.65 21.68
N ILE A 191 -11.40 -14.54 22.66
CA ILE A 191 -11.29 -15.99 22.50
C ILE A 191 -12.52 -16.66 23.11
N PHE A 192 -12.88 -16.27 24.33
CA PHE A 192 -14.07 -16.72 25.05
C PHE A 192 -14.46 -15.67 26.11
N PRO A 193 -15.71 -15.18 26.16
CA PRO A 193 -16.08 -13.99 26.93
C PRO A 193 -16.28 -14.27 28.43
N ILE A 194 -15.18 -14.36 29.19
CA ILE A 194 -15.19 -14.58 30.63
C ILE A 194 -15.37 -13.30 31.45
N TYR A 195 -15.19 -12.12 30.85
CA TYR A 195 -15.39 -10.82 31.51
C TYR A 195 -16.70 -10.14 31.07
N SER A 196 -17.18 -10.39 29.85
CA SER A 196 -18.41 -9.78 29.32
C SER A 196 -19.57 -10.76 29.10
N GLY A 197 -19.29 -12.06 29.03
CA GLY A 197 -20.29 -13.10 28.76
C GLY A 197 -20.92 -13.69 30.02
N SER A 198 -21.62 -14.81 29.85
CA SER A 198 -22.35 -15.51 30.92
C SER A 198 -21.46 -16.06 32.04
N HIS A 199 -20.14 -16.14 31.81
CA HIS A 199 -19.14 -16.59 32.77
C HIS A 199 -18.51 -15.43 33.56
N ASN A 200 -19.00 -14.20 33.39
CA ASN A 200 -18.52 -13.07 34.17
C ASN A 200 -18.80 -13.25 35.66
N GLY A 201 -17.74 -13.17 36.47
CA GLY A 201 -17.80 -13.31 37.92
C GLY A 201 -17.93 -14.75 38.42
N THR A 202 -17.82 -15.76 37.55
CA THR A 202 -17.96 -17.18 37.94
C THR A 202 -16.62 -17.88 38.20
N TRP A 203 -15.50 -17.21 37.95
CA TRP A 203 -14.15 -17.75 38.09
C TRP A 203 -13.30 -16.88 39.03
N LYS A 204 -12.25 -17.47 39.62
CA LYS A 204 -11.31 -16.80 40.54
C LYS A 204 -9.86 -16.96 40.10
N VAL A 205 -9.51 -18.11 39.53
CA VAL A 205 -8.17 -18.42 39.02
C VAL A 205 -8.28 -19.05 37.63
N CYS A 206 -7.23 -18.92 36.82
CA CYS A 206 -7.21 -19.50 35.47
C CYS A 206 -7.48 -21.02 35.49
N GLY A 207 -6.97 -21.70 36.51
CA GLY A 207 -7.15 -23.13 36.74
C GLY A 207 -8.58 -23.58 37.02
N ASP A 208 -9.53 -22.67 37.25
CA ASP A 208 -10.96 -23.03 37.38
C ASP A 208 -11.53 -23.56 36.04
N CYS A 209 -10.92 -23.16 34.92
CA CYS A 209 -11.27 -23.65 33.59
C CYS A 209 -10.09 -24.33 32.87
N HIS A 210 -8.85 -23.89 33.11
CA HIS A 210 -7.65 -24.41 32.44
C HIS A 210 -6.92 -25.42 33.32
N ASN A 211 -7.23 -26.71 33.14
CA ASN A 211 -6.85 -27.77 34.07
C ASN A 211 -5.39 -28.28 33.92
N SER A 212 -4.58 -27.69 33.06
CA SER A 212 -3.20 -28.14 32.80
C SER A 212 -2.23 -26.98 32.67
N GLU A 213 -1.77 -26.41 33.78
CA GLU A 213 -0.73 -25.38 33.73
C GLU A 213 0.65 -26.00 33.38
N PRO A 214 1.48 -25.32 32.56
CA PRO A 214 1.27 -24.01 31.94
C PRO A 214 0.57 -24.04 30.57
N ASN A 215 0.03 -25.18 30.15
CA ASN A 215 -0.66 -25.35 28.86
C ASN A 215 -2.14 -24.95 28.93
N TYR A 216 -2.40 -23.67 28.70
CA TYR A 216 -3.76 -23.12 28.74
C TYR A 216 -4.64 -23.50 27.54
N LEU A 217 -4.15 -24.29 26.57
CA LEU A 217 -5.02 -24.88 25.55
C LEU A 217 -5.84 -26.07 26.07
N VAL A 218 -5.48 -26.60 27.25
CA VAL A 218 -6.27 -27.64 27.90
C VAL A 218 -7.25 -26.98 28.86
N PHE A 219 -8.54 -27.12 28.57
CA PHE A 219 -9.61 -26.52 29.38
C PHE A 219 -10.81 -27.47 29.52
N THR A 220 -11.69 -27.12 30.46
CA THR A 220 -12.93 -27.85 30.73
C THR A 220 -14.15 -26.91 30.73
N CYS A 221 -15.24 -27.37 30.13
CA CYS A 221 -16.56 -26.75 30.30
C CYS A 221 -17.46 -27.59 31.21
N ILE A 222 -17.12 -28.88 31.36
CA ILE A 222 -18.00 -29.94 31.87
C ILE A 222 -17.73 -30.33 33.32
N ASP A 223 -16.63 -29.84 33.90
CA ASP A 223 -16.31 -30.04 35.32
C ASP A 223 -17.05 -29.03 36.22
N CYS A 224 -17.86 -28.14 35.63
CA CYS A 224 -18.75 -27.22 36.35
C CYS A 224 -20.16 -27.82 36.52
N HIS A 225 -20.87 -27.41 37.58
CA HIS A 225 -22.17 -27.98 37.93
C HIS A 225 -23.30 -27.68 36.92
N GLU A 226 -23.17 -26.62 36.13
CA GLU A 226 -24.23 -26.19 35.21
C GLU A 226 -24.26 -27.01 33.91
N HIS A 227 -23.12 -27.57 33.49
CA HIS A 227 -22.96 -28.28 32.22
C HIS A 227 -22.96 -29.81 32.36
N SER A 228 -23.71 -30.37 33.32
CA SER A 228 -23.72 -31.82 33.54
C SER A 228 -24.23 -32.60 32.31
N LYS A 229 -23.68 -33.80 32.10
CA LYS A 229 -23.98 -34.64 30.93
C LYS A 229 -25.46 -34.88 30.70
N SER A 230 -26.21 -35.22 31.75
CA SER A 230 -27.65 -35.48 31.61
C SER A 230 -28.44 -34.25 31.15
N LYS A 231 -28.10 -33.06 31.66
CA LYS A 231 -28.73 -31.80 31.25
C LYS A 231 -28.37 -31.47 29.79
N MET A 232 -27.09 -31.59 29.43
CA MET A 232 -26.63 -31.25 28.07
C MET A 232 -27.16 -32.25 27.03
N ASP A 233 -27.08 -33.55 27.31
CA ASP A 233 -27.65 -34.59 26.43
C ASP A 233 -29.14 -34.32 26.17
N SER A 234 -29.92 -33.99 27.21
CA SER A 234 -31.34 -33.68 27.06
C SER A 234 -31.62 -32.42 26.24
N LYS A 235 -30.75 -31.41 26.30
CA LYS A 235 -30.89 -30.16 25.54
C LYS A 235 -30.49 -30.32 24.07
N HIS A 236 -29.60 -31.25 23.75
CA HIS A 236 -29.08 -31.44 22.38
C HIS A 236 -29.71 -32.64 21.65
N SER A 237 -30.37 -33.55 22.38
CA SER A 237 -30.98 -34.77 21.84
C SER A 237 -32.04 -34.45 20.79
N GLY A 238 -31.77 -34.86 19.53
CA GLY A 238 -32.70 -34.70 18.41
C GLY A 238 -32.72 -33.31 17.78
N GLU A 239 -32.05 -32.32 18.39
CA GLU A 239 -32.01 -30.94 17.89
C GLU A 239 -30.66 -30.59 17.25
N VAL A 240 -29.55 -31.14 17.77
CA VAL A 240 -28.19 -30.82 17.30
C VAL A 240 -27.49 -32.06 16.77
N SER A 241 -27.32 -32.11 15.45
CA SER A 241 -26.56 -33.18 14.79
C SER A 241 -25.06 -33.03 15.08
N GLY A 242 -24.37 -34.14 15.36
CA GLY A 242 -22.93 -34.13 15.64
C GLY A 242 -22.56 -33.65 17.06
N TYR A 243 -23.53 -33.55 17.96
CA TYR A 243 -23.29 -33.27 19.37
C TYR A 243 -22.35 -34.30 20.01
N VAL A 244 -21.31 -33.81 20.69
CA VAL A 244 -20.35 -34.59 21.46
C VAL A 244 -20.14 -33.90 22.80
N TYR A 245 -20.29 -34.66 23.91
CA TYR A 245 -20.10 -34.15 25.26
C TYR A 245 -18.61 -34.08 25.62
N GLU A 246 -17.89 -33.15 24.99
CA GLU A 246 -16.46 -32.92 25.19
C GLU A 246 -16.19 -31.40 25.15
N SER A 247 -15.32 -30.88 26.02
CA SER A 247 -15.11 -29.43 26.17
C SER A 247 -14.71 -28.72 24.87
N HIS A 248 -13.87 -29.35 24.06
CA HIS A 248 -13.47 -28.81 22.75
C HIS A 248 -14.63 -28.79 21.74
N ALA A 249 -15.53 -29.77 21.79
CA ALA A 249 -16.72 -29.80 20.95
C ALA A 249 -17.73 -28.73 21.41
N CYS A 250 -17.90 -28.58 22.72
CA CYS A 250 -18.71 -27.50 23.31
C CYS A 250 -18.20 -26.13 22.84
N TYR A 251 -16.91 -25.85 22.95
CA TYR A 251 -16.32 -24.58 22.51
C TYR A 251 -16.47 -24.34 21.00
N SER A 252 -16.36 -25.40 20.19
CA SER A 252 -16.52 -25.29 18.73
C SER A 252 -17.93 -24.87 18.31
N CYS A 253 -18.96 -25.27 19.06
CA CYS A 253 -20.34 -24.85 18.83
C CYS A 253 -20.73 -23.58 19.60
N HIS A 254 -20.12 -23.34 20.76
CA HIS A 254 -20.42 -22.24 21.67
C HIS A 254 -19.17 -21.39 21.99
N PRO A 255 -18.58 -20.71 20.99
CA PRO A 255 -17.36 -19.93 21.18
C PRO A 255 -17.56 -18.72 22.11
N GLN A 256 -18.83 -18.29 22.30
CA GLN A 256 -19.19 -17.20 23.21
C GLN A 256 -19.69 -17.70 24.58
N GLY A 257 -19.76 -19.02 24.80
CA GLY A 257 -20.26 -19.60 26.05
C GLY A 257 -21.76 -19.42 26.29
N SER A 258 -22.52 -18.96 25.29
CA SER A 258 -23.98 -18.92 25.30
C SER A 258 -24.58 -20.22 24.75
N GLY A 259 -25.65 -20.70 25.38
CA GLY A 259 -26.41 -21.87 24.93
C GLY A 259 -27.49 -21.55 23.89
N GLU A 260 -27.72 -20.27 23.61
CA GLU A 260 -28.61 -19.80 22.55
C GLU A 260 -27.72 -19.42 21.35
N GLY A 261 -27.96 -20.04 20.19
CA GLY A 261 -27.18 -19.75 19.00
C GLY A 261 -27.39 -18.32 18.53
N ASP A 262 -26.29 -17.64 18.23
CA ASP A 262 -26.29 -16.38 17.47
C ASP A 262 -26.41 -16.65 15.96
#